data_AF-A0A2V2XBQ6-F1
#
_entry.id   AF-A0A2V2XBQ6-F1
#
_cell.length_a   1.000
_cell.length_b   1.000
_cell.length_c   1.000
_cell.angle_alpha   90.00
_cell.angle_beta   90.00
_cell.angle_gamma   90.00
#
_symmetry.space_group_name_H-M   'P 1'
#
loop_
_entity.id
_entity.type
_entity.pdbx_description
1 polymer ?
#
loop_
_entity_poly.entity_id
_entity_poly.type
_entity_poly.pdbx_seq_one_letter_code
_entity_poly.pdbx_strand_id
1 'polypeptide(L)'
;MQDTDPRVQECARDVFAKVSKSVGPRLIEDAIEAQIETSVRGVVEVVKVKPVAALDIIFKYLAQRSVYTQDNLELLDAILDVDEAYEQMRRYSDDMSRTLLAFLVQGLEGASGTYQKFIEGLSREFEHLPVEHWEKGLRSPATQRGALLAAEAYGLGVSFDSIETLTAVFRAAIEALGSDDDELRSIAVSMIPRLIASLEQRVVESLE
;
A
#
# COMPACT_ATOMS: atom_id res chain seq x y z
N MET A 1 -25.92 -2.26 -9.97
CA MET A 1 -25.49 -3.46 -9.20
C MET A 1 -25.44 -4.69 -10.11
N GLN A 2 -24.61 -4.68 -11.16
CA GLN A 2 -24.40 -5.86 -12.04
C GLN A 2 -22.95 -6.37 -12.02
N ASP A 3 -22.00 -5.60 -11.46
CA ASP A 3 -20.57 -5.93 -11.43
C ASP A 3 -20.18 -6.99 -10.36
N THR A 4 -21.12 -7.38 -9.50
CA THR A 4 -20.91 -8.34 -8.41
C THR A 4 -21.48 -9.73 -8.69
N ASP A 5 -22.13 -9.93 -9.86
CA ASP A 5 -22.67 -11.25 -10.21
C ASP A 5 -21.51 -12.17 -10.66
N PRO A 6 -21.23 -13.27 -9.94
CA PRO A 6 -20.14 -14.17 -10.27
C PRO A 6 -20.25 -14.74 -11.69
N ARG A 7 -21.46 -14.87 -12.26
CA ARG A 7 -21.64 -15.32 -13.65
C ARG A 7 -21.20 -14.27 -14.68
N VAL A 8 -21.36 -12.98 -14.36
CA VAL A 8 -20.94 -11.88 -15.24
C VAL A 8 -19.41 -11.75 -15.21
N GLN A 9 -18.80 -11.89 -14.04
CA GLN A 9 -17.34 -11.90 -13.88
C GLN A 9 -16.70 -13.10 -14.58
N GLU A 10 -17.30 -14.29 -14.48
CA GLU A 10 -16.85 -15.49 -15.16
C GLU A 10 -16.99 -15.37 -16.69
N CYS A 11 -18.09 -14.78 -17.19
CA CYS A 11 -18.25 -14.44 -18.61
C CYS A 11 -17.20 -13.43 -19.10
N ALA A 12 -16.93 -12.38 -18.33
CA ALA A 12 -15.93 -11.38 -18.67
C ALA A 12 -14.53 -12.01 -18.71
N ARG A 13 -14.19 -12.84 -17.71
CA ARG A 13 -12.96 -13.64 -17.69
C ARG A 13 -12.84 -14.54 -18.91
N ASP A 14 -13.91 -15.22 -19.30
CA ASP A 14 -13.93 -16.10 -20.47
C ASP A 14 -13.76 -15.34 -21.79
N VAL A 15 -14.38 -14.16 -21.92
CA VAL A 15 -14.22 -13.29 -23.09
C VAL A 15 -12.79 -12.76 -23.17
N PHE A 16 -12.25 -12.24 -22.07
CA PHE A 16 -10.86 -11.78 -22.01
C PHE A 16 -9.86 -12.90 -22.26
N ALA A 17 -10.08 -14.11 -21.73
CA ALA A 17 -9.24 -15.27 -21.97
C ALA A 17 -9.28 -15.70 -23.45
N LYS A 18 -10.45 -15.71 -24.08
CA LYS A 18 -10.60 -16.01 -25.51
C LYS A 18 -9.93 -14.94 -26.38
N VAL A 19 -10.11 -13.66 -26.07
CA VAL A 19 -9.49 -12.56 -26.82
C VAL A 19 -7.96 -12.58 -26.66
N SER A 20 -7.44 -12.77 -25.45
CA SER A 20 -6.00 -12.90 -25.19
C SER A 20 -5.39 -14.09 -25.93
N LYS A 21 -6.10 -15.22 -26.02
CA LYS A 21 -5.64 -16.40 -26.76
C LYS A 21 -5.61 -16.19 -28.28
N SER A 22 -6.48 -15.33 -28.81
CA SER A 22 -6.56 -15.04 -30.25
C SER A 22 -5.59 -13.95 -30.72
N VAL A 23 -5.25 -12.98 -29.87
CA VAL A 23 -4.45 -11.80 -30.28
C VAL A 23 -3.05 -11.77 -29.64
N GLY A 24 -2.80 -12.62 -28.64
CA GLY A 24 -1.48 -12.80 -28.02
C GLY A 24 -1.28 -12.01 -26.72
N PRO A 25 -0.21 -12.32 -25.96
CA PRO A 25 0.04 -11.74 -24.64
C PRO A 25 0.21 -10.21 -24.62
N ARG A 26 0.57 -9.60 -25.76
CA ARG A 26 0.75 -8.14 -25.89
C ARG A 26 -0.52 -7.32 -25.66
N LEU A 27 -1.72 -7.88 -25.83
CA LEU A 27 -2.96 -7.11 -25.67
C LEU A 27 -3.21 -6.70 -24.21
N ILE A 28 -2.73 -7.49 -23.26
CA ILE A 28 -2.80 -7.16 -21.82
C ILE A 28 -1.81 -6.03 -21.51
N GLU A 29 -0.60 -6.11 -22.09
CA GLU A 29 0.42 -5.07 -21.98
C GLU A 29 -0.09 -3.75 -22.55
N ASP A 30 -0.57 -3.76 -23.79
CA ASP A 30 -1.11 -2.60 -24.48
C ASP A 30 -2.33 -2.00 -23.76
N ALA A 31 -3.21 -2.85 -23.19
CA ALA A 31 -4.40 -2.39 -22.48
C ALA A 31 -4.06 -1.68 -21.17
N ILE A 32 -3.11 -2.21 -20.39
CA ILE A 32 -2.66 -1.55 -19.16
C ILE A 32 -1.89 -0.28 -19.51
N GLU A 33 -0.93 -0.33 -20.44
CA GLU A 33 -0.16 0.85 -20.84
C GLU A 33 -1.05 1.98 -21.38
N ALA A 34 -2.13 1.66 -22.10
CA ALA A 34 -3.09 2.66 -22.58
C ALA A 34 -3.99 3.24 -21.47
N GLN A 35 -4.24 2.48 -20.40
CA GLN A 35 -5.22 2.83 -19.36
C GLN A 35 -4.61 3.28 -18.04
N ILE A 36 -3.33 2.99 -17.77
CA ILE A 36 -2.67 3.27 -16.48
C ILE A 36 -2.57 4.76 -16.15
N GLU A 37 -2.65 5.62 -17.16
CA GLU A 37 -2.72 7.08 -16.99
C GLU A 37 -4.15 7.64 -17.09
N THR A 38 -5.12 6.86 -17.55
CA THR A 38 -6.44 7.38 -17.98
C THR A 38 -7.64 6.73 -17.28
N SER A 39 -7.47 5.55 -16.65
CA SER A 39 -8.56 4.80 -16.02
C SER A 39 -8.06 3.78 -14.99
N VAL A 40 -8.11 4.14 -13.70
CA VAL A 40 -7.84 3.23 -12.57
C VAL A 40 -8.74 1.99 -12.64
N ARG A 41 -10.04 2.19 -12.86
CA ARG A 41 -11.02 1.10 -12.95
C ARG A 41 -10.68 0.10 -14.05
N GLY A 42 -10.24 0.58 -15.21
CA GLY A 42 -9.85 -0.28 -16.33
C GLY A 42 -8.67 -1.19 -15.96
N VAL A 43 -7.64 -0.62 -15.34
CA VAL A 43 -6.47 -1.39 -14.88
C VAL A 43 -6.86 -2.42 -13.81
N VAL A 44 -7.70 -2.06 -12.84
CA VAL A 44 -8.17 -2.97 -11.78
C VAL A 44 -8.90 -4.19 -12.35
N GLU A 45 -9.73 -4.02 -13.39
CA GLU A 45 -10.36 -5.16 -14.05
C GLU A 45 -9.33 -6.09 -14.71
N VAL A 46 -8.24 -5.56 -15.27
CA VAL A 46 -7.17 -6.39 -15.80
C VAL A 46 -6.43 -7.14 -14.69
N VAL A 47 -6.20 -6.49 -13.54
CA VAL A 47 -5.58 -7.11 -12.35
C VAL A 47 -6.40 -8.31 -11.87
N LYS A 48 -7.74 -8.22 -11.83
CA LYS A 48 -8.61 -9.35 -11.45
C LYS A 48 -8.48 -10.57 -12.37
N VAL A 49 -8.20 -10.36 -13.67
CA VAL A 49 -8.13 -11.44 -14.66
C VAL A 49 -6.70 -12.01 -14.78
N LYS A 50 -5.67 -11.14 -14.70
CA LYS A 50 -4.26 -11.48 -14.91
C LYS A 50 -3.35 -10.74 -13.92
N PRO A 51 -3.42 -11.07 -12.61
CA PRO A 51 -2.77 -10.30 -11.56
C PRO A 51 -1.25 -10.22 -11.75
N VAL A 52 -0.57 -11.33 -12.08
CA VAL A 52 0.89 -11.35 -12.24
C VAL A 52 1.36 -10.35 -13.29
N ALA A 53 0.86 -10.49 -14.53
CA ALA A 53 1.27 -9.64 -15.64
C ALA A 53 0.86 -8.18 -15.42
N ALA A 54 -0.28 -7.94 -14.78
CA ALA A 54 -0.72 -6.58 -14.50
C ALA A 54 0.17 -5.90 -13.47
N LEU A 55 0.47 -6.57 -12.36
CA LEU A 55 1.35 -6.04 -11.31
C LEU A 55 2.77 -5.79 -11.84
N ASP A 56 3.32 -6.67 -12.68
CA ASP A 56 4.62 -6.49 -13.33
C ASP A 56 4.69 -5.14 -14.06
N ILE A 57 3.65 -4.82 -14.84
CA ILE A 57 3.58 -3.58 -15.63
C ILE A 57 3.35 -2.38 -14.72
N ILE A 58 2.45 -2.48 -13.76
CA ILE A 58 2.10 -1.39 -12.84
C ILE A 58 3.32 -0.96 -12.03
N PHE A 59 4.04 -1.91 -11.41
CA PHE A 59 5.23 -1.60 -10.63
C PHE A 59 6.39 -1.11 -11.50
N LYS A 60 6.55 -1.65 -12.71
CA LYS A 60 7.52 -1.14 -13.68
C LYS A 60 7.22 0.31 -14.09
N TYR A 61 5.94 0.64 -14.27
CA TYR A 61 5.49 1.99 -14.59
C TYR A 61 5.71 2.95 -13.41
N LEU A 62 5.32 2.56 -12.19
CA LEU A 62 5.51 3.37 -10.99
C LEU A 62 7.00 3.63 -10.71
N ALA A 63 7.86 2.63 -10.89
CA ALA A 63 9.31 2.77 -10.69
C ALA A 63 9.97 3.78 -11.65
N GLN A 64 9.34 4.12 -12.78
CA GLN A 64 9.84 5.12 -13.72
C GLN A 64 9.40 6.55 -13.36
N ARG A 65 8.50 6.71 -12.39
CA ARG A 65 7.97 8.01 -11.98
C ARG A 65 8.89 8.69 -10.98
N SER A 66 9.14 9.97 -11.19
CA SER A 66 9.81 10.85 -10.22
C SER A 66 8.81 11.57 -9.31
N VAL A 67 7.57 11.74 -9.77
CA VAL A 67 6.46 12.37 -9.06
C VAL A 67 5.22 11.51 -9.26
N TYR A 68 4.48 11.27 -8.18
CA TYR A 68 3.27 10.46 -8.19
C TYR A 68 2.03 11.34 -8.14
N THR A 69 0.93 10.84 -8.70
CA THR A 69 -0.36 11.52 -8.74
C THR A 69 -1.36 10.84 -7.79
N GLN A 70 -2.49 11.52 -7.54
CA GLN A 70 -3.59 10.93 -6.77
C GLN A 70 -4.10 9.63 -7.42
N ASP A 71 -4.20 9.59 -8.75
CA ASP A 71 -4.58 8.38 -9.49
C ASP A 71 -3.62 7.21 -9.25
N ASN A 72 -2.32 7.47 -8.98
CA ASN A 72 -1.37 6.40 -8.64
C ASN A 72 -1.67 5.81 -7.27
N LEU A 73 -2.03 6.65 -6.30
CA LEU A 73 -2.47 6.19 -4.99
C LEU A 73 -3.78 5.42 -5.07
N GLU A 74 -4.79 5.96 -5.76
CA GLU A 74 -6.08 5.30 -5.97
C GLU A 74 -5.93 3.95 -6.66
N LEU A 75 -5.00 3.84 -7.63
CA LEU A 75 -4.69 2.58 -8.28
C LEU A 75 -4.18 1.53 -7.29
N LEU A 76 -3.18 1.88 -6.46
CA LEU A 76 -2.64 0.92 -5.49
C LEU A 76 -3.65 0.58 -4.41
N ASP A 77 -4.43 1.56 -3.94
CA ASP A 77 -5.49 1.34 -2.96
C ASP A 77 -6.55 0.36 -3.47
N ALA A 78 -7.00 0.53 -4.73
CA ALA A 78 -7.96 -0.36 -5.36
C ALA A 78 -7.39 -1.76 -5.62
N ILE A 79 -6.09 -1.89 -5.91
CA ILE A 79 -5.42 -3.20 -6.07
C ILE A 79 -5.39 -3.98 -4.76
N LEU A 80 -5.23 -3.30 -3.61
CA LEU A 80 -5.26 -3.94 -2.29
C LEU A 80 -6.62 -4.57 -1.97
N ASP A 81 -7.71 -4.14 -2.64
CA ASP A 81 -9.05 -4.75 -2.52
C ASP A 81 -9.28 -5.92 -3.50
N VAL A 82 -8.29 -6.28 -4.33
CA VAL A 82 -8.43 -7.37 -5.29
C VAL A 82 -7.90 -8.66 -4.68
N ASP A 83 -8.82 -9.52 -4.23
CA ASP A 83 -8.50 -10.84 -3.66
C ASP A 83 -7.56 -11.65 -4.56
N GLU A 84 -7.76 -11.62 -5.88
CA GLU A 84 -6.93 -12.39 -6.81
C GLU A 84 -5.49 -11.85 -6.96
N ALA A 85 -5.24 -10.61 -6.55
CA ALA A 85 -3.91 -10.02 -6.54
C ALA A 85 -3.12 -10.37 -5.27
N TYR A 86 -3.79 -10.71 -4.17
CA TYR A 86 -3.19 -10.82 -2.84
C TYR A 86 -1.99 -11.77 -2.78
N GLU A 87 -2.11 -12.97 -3.37
CA GLU A 87 -0.99 -13.93 -3.39
C GLU A 87 0.22 -13.42 -4.19
N GLN A 88 -0.05 -12.71 -5.29
CA GLN A 88 1.01 -12.21 -6.18
C GLN A 88 1.65 -10.94 -5.64
N MET A 89 0.89 -10.14 -4.88
CA MET A 89 1.35 -8.93 -4.20
C MET A 89 2.54 -9.18 -3.28
N ARG A 90 2.68 -10.39 -2.73
CA ARG A 90 3.85 -10.77 -1.90
C ARG A 90 5.19 -10.49 -2.61
N ARG A 91 5.26 -10.73 -3.92
CA ARG A 91 6.48 -10.51 -4.72
C ARG A 91 6.86 -9.03 -4.85
N TYR A 92 5.88 -8.15 -4.67
CA TYR A 92 6.02 -6.71 -4.80
C TYR A 92 5.97 -5.99 -3.45
N SER A 93 6.10 -6.70 -2.33
CA SER A 93 5.99 -6.10 -0.99
C SER A 93 7.04 -5.00 -0.77
N ASP A 94 8.26 -5.19 -1.28
CA ASP A 94 9.32 -4.18 -1.21
C ASP A 94 8.97 -2.95 -2.06
N ASP A 95 8.61 -3.15 -3.33
CA ASP A 95 8.24 -2.07 -4.24
C ASP A 95 6.99 -1.30 -3.78
N MET A 96 5.98 -2.01 -3.28
CA MET A 96 4.77 -1.45 -2.69
C MET A 96 5.13 -0.58 -1.49
N SER A 97 5.92 -1.10 -0.55
CA SER A 97 6.31 -0.35 0.64
C SER A 97 7.09 0.92 0.29
N ARG A 98 8.01 0.87 -0.67
CA ARG A 98 8.77 2.05 -1.12
C ARG A 98 7.87 3.08 -1.79
N THR A 99 6.94 2.60 -2.62
CA THR A 99 6.03 3.47 -3.38
C THR A 99 5.05 4.18 -2.44
N LEU A 100 4.44 3.46 -1.49
CA LEU A 100 3.53 4.04 -0.51
C LEU A 100 4.26 5.02 0.44
N LEU A 101 5.52 4.74 0.81
CA LEU A 101 6.33 5.72 1.54
C LEU A 101 6.55 6.99 0.69
N ALA A 102 6.82 6.86 -0.60
CA ALA A 102 6.99 8.02 -1.48
C ALA A 102 5.69 8.83 -1.60
N PHE A 103 4.51 8.20 -1.60
CA PHE A 103 3.22 8.90 -1.55
C PHE A 103 3.07 9.74 -0.27
N LEU A 104 3.47 9.18 0.89
CA LEU A 104 3.47 9.89 2.16
C LEU A 104 4.45 11.07 2.18
N VAL A 105 5.63 10.90 1.59
CA VAL A 105 6.63 11.97 1.43
C VAL A 105 6.10 13.10 0.54
N GLN A 106 5.37 12.77 -0.52
CA GLN A 106 4.73 13.75 -1.41
C GLN A 106 3.45 14.37 -0.81
N GLY A 107 2.96 13.84 0.31
CA GLY A 107 1.78 14.36 0.99
C GLY A 107 0.47 14.06 0.26
N LEU A 108 0.38 12.94 -0.47
CA LEU A 108 -0.86 12.53 -1.14
C LEU A 108 -1.96 12.24 -0.10
N GLU A 109 -3.17 12.73 -0.36
CA GLU A 109 -4.31 12.58 0.55
C GLU A 109 -4.76 11.11 0.59
N GLY A 110 -4.91 10.56 1.80
CA GLY A 110 -5.28 9.15 1.99
C GLY A 110 -4.10 8.18 2.02
N ALA A 111 -2.87 8.61 1.70
CA ALA A 111 -1.71 7.74 1.63
C ALA A 111 -1.45 6.97 2.94
N SER A 112 -1.68 7.58 4.10
CA SER A 112 -1.56 6.88 5.40
C SER A 112 -2.56 5.73 5.56
N GLY A 113 -3.79 5.91 5.07
CA GLY A 113 -4.82 4.88 5.11
C GLY A 113 -4.48 3.70 4.21
N THR A 114 -4.07 3.97 2.97
CA THR A 114 -3.61 2.93 2.04
C THR A 114 -2.34 2.23 2.53
N TYR A 115 -1.41 2.96 3.16
CA TYR A 115 -0.24 2.36 3.81
C TYR A 115 -0.66 1.41 4.93
N GLN A 116 -1.56 1.84 5.83
CA GLN A 116 -2.07 1.01 6.91
C GLN A 116 -2.75 -0.27 6.36
N LYS A 117 -3.63 -0.13 5.37
CA LYS A 117 -4.31 -1.25 4.70
C LYS A 117 -3.32 -2.26 4.11
N PHE A 118 -2.23 -1.79 3.51
CA PHE A 118 -1.16 -2.65 3.03
C PHE A 118 -0.49 -3.42 4.18
N ILE A 119 -0.24 -2.78 5.33
CA ILE A 119 0.36 -3.43 6.50
C ILE A 119 -0.58 -4.47 7.11
N GLU A 120 -1.88 -4.19 7.19
CA GLU A 120 -2.89 -5.15 7.69
C GLU A 120 -2.94 -6.44 6.83
N GLY A 121 -2.71 -6.32 5.52
CA GLY A 121 -2.61 -7.44 4.60
C GLY A 121 -1.19 -8.02 4.43
N LEU A 122 -0.19 -7.52 5.16
CA LEU A 122 1.20 -7.95 4.98
C LEU A 122 1.46 -9.26 5.72
N SER A 123 2.09 -10.21 5.04
CA SER A 123 2.52 -11.46 5.70
C SER A 123 3.71 -11.21 6.63
N ARG A 124 3.74 -11.86 7.80
CA ARG A 124 4.81 -11.69 8.83
C ARG A 124 6.23 -11.77 8.28
N GLU A 125 6.46 -12.64 7.30
CA GLU A 125 7.77 -12.81 6.66
C GLU A 125 8.29 -11.52 5.96
N PHE A 126 7.40 -10.59 5.61
CA PHE A 126 7.72 -9.33 4.94
C PHE A 126 7.59 -8.09 5.83
N GLU A 127 7.17 -8.24 7.10
CA GLU A 127 6.97 -7.11 8.03
C GLU A 127 8.21 -6.24 8.24
N HIS A 128 9.40 -6.80 8.01
CA HIS A 128 10.67 -6.09 8.10
C HIS A 128 10.88 -5.05 6.99
N LEU A 129 10.30 -5.26 5.79
CA LEU A 129 10.55 -4.38 4.64
C LEU A 129 10.03 -2.96 4.90
N PRO A 130 8.75 -2.75 5.31
CA PRO A 130 8.28 -1.42 5.71
C PRO A 130 9.14 -0.77 6.79
N VAL A 131 9.54 -1.55 7.80
CA VAL A 131 10.37 -1.08 8.92
C VAL A 131 11.68 -0.50 8.42
N GLU A 132 12.41 -1.24 7.60
CA GLU A 132 13.67 -0.77 7.02
C GLU A 132 13.49 0.53 6.22
N HIS A 133 12.39 0.66 5.47
CA HIS A 133 12.11 1.84 4.65
C HIS A 133 11.84 3.09 5.46
N TRP A 134 10.92 3.02 6.44
CA TRP A 134 10.63 4.20 7.25
C TRP A 134 11.76 4.51 8.23
N GLU A 135 12.46 3.52 8.80
CA GLU A 135 13.64 3.79 9.65
C GLU A 135 14.74 4.51 8.87
N LYS A 136 14.98 4.11 7.62
CA LYS A 136 15.91 4.80 6.74
C LYS A 136 15.40 6.20 6.39
N GLY A 137 14.11 6.34 6.12
CA GLY A 137 13.48 7.62 5.78
C GLY A 137 13.54 8.65 6.91
N LEU A 138 13.48 8.22 8.17
CA LEU A 138 13.61 9.08 9.35
C LEU A 138 15.00 9.75 9.46
N ARG A 139 16.04 9.18 8.82
CA ARG A 139 17.42 9.71 8.86
C ARG A 139 17.68 10.86 7.89
N SER A 140 16.71 11.20 7.03
CA SER A 140 16.86 12.23 6.00
C SER A 140 15.77 13.29 6.15
N PRO A 141 16.13 14.59 6.30
CA PRO A 141 15.15 15.67 6.48
C PRO A 141 14.06 15.70 5.39
N ALA A 142 14.43 15.41 4.13
CA ALA A 142 13.50 15.44 3.00
C ALA A 142 12.41 14.37 3.06
N THR A 143 12.63 13.29 3.83
CA THR A 143 11.71 12.15 3.92
C THR A 143 11.17 11.93 5.33
N GLN A 144 11.70 12.65 6.32
CA GLN A 144 11.46 12.41 7.75
C GLN A 144 9.98 12.48 8.10
N ARG A 145 9.25 13.47 7.58
CA ARG A 145 7.81 13.61 7.77
C ARG A 145 7.04 12.41 7.24
N GLY A 146 7.25 12.05 5.96
CA GLY A 146 6.57 10.91 5.33
C GLY A 146 6.92 9.59 6.02
N ALA A 147 8.16 9.43 6.46
CA ALA A 147 8.61 8.27 7.21
C ALA A 147 7.97 8.15 8.59
N LEU A 148 7.77 9.27 9.31
CA LEU A 148 7.06 9.26 10.59
C LEU A 148 5.58 8.87 10.42
N LEU A 149 4.92 9.38 9.36
CA LEU A 149 3.56 8.97 9.01
C LEU A 149 3.49 7.49 8.59
N ALA A 150 4.52 6.97 7.92
CA ALA A 150 4.61 5.54 7.57
C ALA A 150 4.78 4.67 8.83
N ALA A 151 5.60 5.11 9.79
CA ALA A 151 5.76 4.43 11.07
C ALA A 151 4.45 4.40 11.86
N GLU A 152 3.69 5.49 11.85
CA GLU A 152 2.33 5.55 12.43
C GLU A 152 1.39 4.54 11.76
N ALA A 153 1.23 4.63 10.44
CA ALA A 153 0.36 3.73 9.68
C ALA A 153 0.75 2.25 9.90
N TYR A 154 2.05 1.97 9.98
CA TYR A 154 2.57 0.66 10.32
C TYR A 154 2.14 0.20 11.71
N GLY A 155 2.33 1.03 12.75
CA GLY A 155 1.94 0.68 14.12
C GLY A 155 0.44 0.48 14.31
N LEU A 156 -0.38 1.16 13.51
CA LEU A 156 -1.82 1.00 13.48
C LEU A 156 -2.25 -0.30 12.79
N GLY A 157 -1.56 -0.72 11.73
CA GLY A 157 -1.93 -1.90 10.93
C GLY A 157 -1.28 -3.22 11.34
N VAL A 158 -0.11 -3.20 12.00
CA VAL A 158 0.62 -4.43 12.36
C VAL A 158 -0.10 -5.25 13.44
N SER A 159 0.20 -6.53 13.59
CA SER A 159 -0.36 -7.32 14.69
C SER A 159 0.10 -6.81 16.07
N PHE A 160 -0.77 -6.91 17.08
CA PHE A 160 -0.46 -6.44 18.45
C PHE A 160 0.64 -7.28 19.13
N ASP A 161 0.90 -8.50 18.65
CA ASP A 161 1.98 -9.37 19.13
C ASP A 161 3.33 -9.11 18.46
N SER A 162 3.41 -8.21 17.47
CA SER A 162 4.67 -7.74 16.86
C SER A 162 5.36 -6.71 17.76
N ILE A 163 5.71 -7.13 18.99
CA ILE A 163 6.22 -6.26 20.07
C ILE A 163 7.48 -5.48 19.65
N GLU A 164 8.40 -6.12 18.93
CA GLU A 164 9.66 -5.49 18.51
C GLU A 164 9.41 -4.32 17.56
N THR A 165 8.56 -4.49 16.56
CA THR A 165 8.28 -3.45 15.56
C THR A 165 7.37 -2.36 16.13
N LEU A 166 6.40 -2.70 16.98
CA LEU A 166 5.63 -1.72 17.75
C LEU A 166 6.52 -0.88 18.67
N THR A 167 7.52 -1.49 19.32
CA THR A 167 8.50 -0.76 20.13
C THR A 167 9.30 0.22 19.28
N ALA A 168 9.69 -0.18 18.06
CA ALA A 168 10.39 0.70 17.12
C ALA A 168 9.51 1.89 16.68
N VAL A 169 8.22 1.67 16.44
CA VAL A 169 7.25 2.74 16.13
C VAL A 169 7.13 3.74 17.30
N PHE A 170 6.96 3.28 18.53
CA PHE A 170 6.90 4.18 19.69
C PHE A 170 8.21 4.93 19.90
N ARG A 171 9.36 4.28 19.67
CA ARG A 171 10.66 4.95 19.72
C ARG A 171 10.73 6.10 18.70
N ALA A 172 10.34 5.85 17.45
CA ALA A 172 10.30 6.89 16.42
C ALA A 172 9.42 8.07 16.84
N ALA A 173 8.24 7.81 17.41
CA ALA A 173 7.37 8.87 17.94
C ALA A 173 8.03 9.66 19.07
N ILE A 174 8.64 8.98 20.05
CA ILE A 174 9.31 9.62 21.20
C ILE A 174 10.50 10.47 20.75
N GLU A 175 11.31 9.97 19.83
CA GLU A 175 12.44 10.71 19.26
C GLU A 175 11.94 11.97 18.52
N ALA A 176 10.85 11.85 17.76
CA ALA A 176 10.24 12.97 17.05
C ALA A 176 9.67 14.05 17.98
N LEU A 177 9.27 13.73 19.22
CA LEU A 177 8.89 14.75 20.23
C LEU A 177 10.04 15.71 20.57
N GLY A 178 11.29 15.24 20.46
CA GLY A 178 12.49 16.03 20.68
C GLY A 178 13.00 16.77 19.43
N SER A 179 12.28 16.69 18.30
CA SER A 179 12.69 17.34 17.05
C SER A 179 12.60 18.86 17.15
N ASP A 180 13.53 19.57 16.49
CA ASP A 180 13.43 21.04 16.32
C ASP A 180 12.33 21.43 15.31
N ASP A 181 11.84 20.48 14.51
CA ASP A 181 10.75 20.67 13.56
C ASP A 181 9.37 20.58 14.23
N ASP A 182 8.64 21.70 14.23
CA ASP A 182 7.29 21.84 14.81
C ASP A 182 6.29 20.84 14.22
N GLU A 183 6.37 20.56 12.91
CA GLU A 183 5.46 19.64 12.24
C GLU A 183 5.70 18.20 12.71
N LEU A 184 6.96 17.77 12.80
CA LEU A 184 7.31 16.44 13.31
C LEU A 184 6.90 16.26 14.77
N ARG A 185 7.12 17.27 15.62
CA ARG A 185 6.63 17.24 17.01
C ARG A 185 5.11 17.13 17.06
N SER A 186 4.40 17.90 16.24
CA SER A 186 2.92 17.86 16.20
C SER A 186 2.40 16.48 15.77
N ILE A 187 3.02 15.86 14.76
CA ILE A 187 2.68 14.50 14.33
C ILE A 187 2.88 13.53 15.50
N ALA A 188 4.05 13.55 16.13
CA ALA A 188 4.39 12.67 17.25
C ALA A 188 3.41 12.79 18.44
N VAL A 189 3.04 14.02 18.83
CA VAL A 189 2.05 14.28 19.89
C VAL A 189 0.70 13.65 19.56
N SER A 190 0.26 13.72 18.30
CA SER A 190 -1.01 13.14 17.86
C SER A 190 -0.95 11.62 17.66
N MET A 191 0.22 11.09 17.30
CA MET A 191 0.46 9.69 16.96
C MET A 191 0.42 8.78 18.19
N ILE A 192 1.05 9.20 19.30
CA ILE A 192 1.14 8.37 20.51
C ILE A 192 -0.24 7.96 21.06
N PRO A 193 -1.21 8.89 21.28
CA PRO A 193 -2.54 8.51 21.75
C PRO A 193 -3.28 7.59 20.78
N ARG A 194 -3.13 7.80 19.47
CA ARG A 194 -3.77 6.94 18.44
C ARG A 194 -3.22 5.52 18.48
N LEU A 195 -1.91 5.38 18.58
CA LEU A 195 -1.27 4.07 18.71
C LEU A 195 -1.69 3.33 19.98
N ILE A 196 -1.74 4.03 21.12
CA ILE A 196 -2.18 3.42 22.39
C ILE A 196 -3.63 2.96 22.29
N ALA A 197 -4.54 3.84 21.84
CA ALA A 197 -5.96 3.50 21.71
C ALA A 197 -6.18 2.31 20.74
N SER A 198 -5.44 2.28 19.63
CA SER A 198 -5.49 1.18 18.67
C SER A 198 -4.97 -0.14 19.26
N LEU A 199 -3.92 -0.10 20.08
CA LEU A 199 -3.41 -1.30 20.75
C LEU A 199 -4.37 -1.79 21.83
N GLU A 200 -4.92 -0.89 22.63
CA GLU A 200 -5.95 -1.22 23.63
C GLU A 200 -7.14 -1.92 22.97
N GLN A 201 -7.64 -1.36 21.87
CA GLN A 201 -8.74 -1.95 21.11
C GLN A 201 -8.40 -3.37 20.60
N ARG A 202 -7.27 -3.54 19.91
CA ARG A 202 -6.85 -4.84 19.37
C ARG A 202 -6.64 -5.89 20.46
N VAL A 203 -6.13 -5.50 21.63
CA VAL A 203 -6.00 -6.40 22.78
C VAL A 203 -7.37 -6.83 23.30
N VAL A 204 -8.32 -5.91 23.43
CA VAL A 204 -9.70 -6.23 23.85
C VAL A 204 -10.36 -7.19 22.87
N GLU A 205 -10.25 -6.91 21.56
CA GLU A 205 -10.80 -7.78 20.50
C GLU A 205 -10.19 -9.20 20.52
N SER A 206 -8.95 -9.35 20.97
CA SER A 206 -8.30 -10.67 21.09
C SER A 206 -8.78 -11.52 22.27
N LEU A 207 -9.53 -10.92 23.21
CA LEU A 207 -10.07 -11.58 24.40
C LEU A 207 -11.52 -12.05 24.22
N GLU A 208 -12.20 -11.59 23.18
CA GLU A 208 -13.57 -11.99 22.81
C GLU A 208 -13.60 -13.24 21.92
#